data_AF-A0A1V0BHB8-F1
#
_entry.id   AF-A0A1V0BHB8-F1
#
_cell.length_a   1.000
_cell.length_b   1.000
_cell.length_c   1.000
_cell.angle_alpha   90.00
_cell.angle_beta   90.00
_cell.angle_gamma   90.00
#
_symmetry.space_group_name_H-M   'P 1'
#
loop_
_entity.id
_entity.type
_entity.pdbx_description
1 polymer ?
#
loop_
_entity_poly.entity_id
_entity_poly.type
_entity_poly.pdbx_seq_one_letter_code
_entity_poly.pdbx_strand_id
1 'polypeptide(L)'
;MSKLTFNGFEFNVIQHSGQPYLTLQEIAQVLYAKEGGPQSATPFTRVRDLYRRHADEFRSDMTALVKMQTAGGLQEVRIFSLRGCHLLGMFARTAVAKKFRVWALDVLDEHLNAGKGWQQEFNKAWLEYTSEKAVASLCGRGLNQWRLRKSPLEQRVEHLASQAQVALPL
;
A
#
# COMPACT_ATOMS: atom_id res chain seq x y z
N MET A 1 10.98 -5.50 3.71
CA MET A 1 10.34 -4.45 2.88
C MET A 1 10.22 -4.99 1.46
N SER A 2 9.01 -5.02 0.91
CA SER A 2 8.77 -5.48 -0.46
C SER A 2 9.43 -4.50 -1.44
N LYS A 3 10.35 -4.99 -2.26
CA LYS A 3 10.99 -4.18 -3.30
C LYS A 3 9.97 -3.88 -4.39
N LEU A 4 9.75 -2.60 -4.67
CA LEU A 4 8.91 -2.18 -5.78
C LEU A 4 9.77 -2.07 -7.03
N THR A 5 9.36 -2.76 -8.10
CA THR A 5 10.08 -2.74 -9.38
C THR A 5 9.12 -2.48 -10.54
N PHE A 6 9.59 -1.75 -11.56
CA PHE A 6 8.84 -1.48 -12.79
C PHE A 6 9.78 -1.42 -14.00
N ASN A 7 9.54 -2.25 -15.02
CA ASN A 7 10.39 -2.33 -16.23
C ASN A 7 11.90 -2.47 -15.91
N GLY A 8 12.25 -3.28 -14.90
CA GLY A 8 13.63 -3.48 -14.47
C GLY A 8 14.24 -2.35 -13.64
N PHE A 9 13.49 -1.27 -13.38
CA PHE A 9 13.88 -0.22 -12.43
C PHE A 9 13.44 -0.62 -11.01
N GLU A 10 14.36 -0.58 -10.04
CA GLU A 10 14.06 -0.80 -8.62
C GLU A 10 13.92 0.55 -7.91
N PHE A 11 12.77 0.77 -7.25
CA PHE A 11 12.50 2.03 -6.55
C PHE A 11 13.08 2.05 -5.14
N ASN A 12 13.59 3.21 -4.74
CA ASN A 12 13.90 3.50 -3.35
C ASN A 12 12.61 3.93 -2.60
N VAL A 13 11.92 2.95 -2.05
CA VAL A 13 10.61 3.16 -1.39
C VAL A 13 10.78 3.92 -0.07
N ILE A 14 10.11 5.07 0.03
CA ILE A 14 10.06 5.88 1.24
C ILE A 14 8.79 5.54 2.01
N GLN A 15 8.90 5.18 3.28
CA GLN A 15 7.74 5.01 4.14
C GLN A 15 7.28 6.37 4.67
N HIS A 16 6.03 6.74 4.39
CA HIS A 16 5.44 7.97 4.88
C HIS A 16 3.96 7.74 5.21
N SER A 17 3.53 8.13 6.42
CA SER A 17 2.16 7.93 6.91
C SER A 17 1.65 6.49 6.74
N GLY A 18 2.52 5.50 7.03
CA GLY A 18 2.18 4.07 6.94
C GLY A 18 2.00 3.52 5.53
N GLN A 19 2.38 4.26 4.49
CA GLN A 19 2.26 3.84 3.09
C GLN A 19 3.58 4.02 2.33
N PRO A 20 3.79 3.26 1.24
CA PRO A 20 4.94 3.44 0.36
C PRO A 20 4.78 4.67 -0.55
N TYR A 21 5.83 5.49 -0.61
CA TYR A 21 5.94 6.66 -1.46
C TYR A 21 7.19 6.58 -2.33
N LEU A 22 7.11 7.20 -3.51
CA LEU A 22 8.17 7.27 -4.51
C LEU A 22 8.55 8.73 -4.77
N THR A 23 9.82 8.99 -5.08
CA THR A 23 10.27 10.35 -5.39
C THR A 23 9.80 10.79 -6.78
N LEU A 24 9.58 12.10 -6.96
CA LEU A 24 9.26 12.66 -8.29
C LEU A 24 10.32 12.28 -9.34
N GLN A 25 11.59 12.23 -8.93
CA GLN A 25 12.72 11.92 -9.80
C GLN A 25 12.66 10.50 -10.36
N GLU A 26 12.41 9.49 -9.51
CA GLU A 26 12.30 8.11 -9.94
C GLU A 26 11.07 7.90 -10.84
N ILE A 27 9.94 8.53 -10.48
CA ILE A 27 8.72 8.50 -11.31
C ILE A 27 9.00 9.10 -12.69
N ALA A 28 9.69 10.23 -12.75
CA ALA A 28 10.10 10.85 -14.01
C ALA A 28 11.01 9.95 -14.83
N GLN A 29 11.96 9.27 -14.19
CA GLN A 29 12.85 8.33 -14.83
C GLN A 29 12.08 7.20 -15.51
N VAL A 30 11.15 6.56 -14.81
CA VAL A 30 10.42 5.42 -15.37
C VAL A 30 9.39 5.82 -16.42
N LEU A 31 8.73 6.97 -16.28
CA LEU A 31 7.70 7.42 -17.22
C LEU A 31 8.26 7.87 -18.57
N TYR A 32 9.49 8.39 -18.57
CA TYR A 32 10.16 8.95 -19.75
C TYR A 32 11.55 8.36 -20.00
N ALA A 33 11.81 7.14 -19.51
CA ALA A 33 13.01 6.39 -19.87
C ALA A 33 13.09 6.31 -21.40
N LYS A 34 14.22 6.74 -21.98
CA LYS A 34 14.54 6.47 -23.38
C LYS A 34 15.23 5.12 -23.46
N GLU A 35 14.95 4.36 -24.52
CA GLU A 35 15.81 3.24 -24.91
C GLU A 35 17.20 3.79 -25.27
N GLY A 36 18.23 3.39 -24.52
CA GLY A 36 19.63 3.56 -24.93
C GLY A 36 20.36 4.88 -24.60
N GLY A 37 20.05 5.65 -23.55
CA GLY A 37 20.93 6.78 -23.21
C GLY A 37 20.66 7.56 -21.90
N PRO A 38 21.67 8.33 -21.43
CA PRO A 38 21.67 8.97 -20.12
C PRO A 38 20.71 10.17 -20.03
N GLN A 39 20.28 10.41 -18.79
CA GLN A 39 19.16 11.26 -18.39
C GLN A 39 19.50 12.75 -18.52
N SER A 40 19.06 13.42 -19.60
CA SER A 40 18.97 14.90 -19.56
C SER A 40 17.89 15.31 -18.56
N ALA A 41 17.92 16.54 -18.02
CA ALA A 41 16.93 17.09 -17.06
C ALA A 41 15.46 17.16 -17.58
N THR A 42 15.21 16.67 -18.79
CA THR A 42 13.94 16.73 -19.52
C THR A 42 12.81 15.87 -18.91
N PRO A 43 13.05 14.67 -18.32
CA PRO A 43 12.01 13.89 -17.65
C PRO A 43 11.48 14.53 -16.36
N PHE A 44 12.38 15.02 -15.50
CA PHE A 44 12.02 15.55 -14.18
C PHE A 44 11.15 16.81 -14.31
N THR A 45 11.60 17.77 -15.13
CA THR A 45 10.86 19.01 -15.38
C THR A 45 9.48 18.73 -15.96
N ARG A 46 9.35 17.77 -16.88
CA ARG A 46 8.05 17.35 -17.43
C ARG A 46 7.09 16.83 -16.38
N VAL A 47 7.51 15.89 -15.52
CA VAL A 47 6.62 15.35 -14.46
C VAL A 47 6.29 16.42 -13.42
N ARG A 48 7.26 17.27 -13.07
CA ARG A 48 7.02 18.41 -12.17
C ARG A 48 5.96 19.37 -12.74
N ASP A 49 6.05 19.69 -14.02
CA ASP A 49 5.11 20.60 -14.67
C ASP A 49 3.75 19.94 -14.92
N LEU A 50 3.69 18.61 -15.07
CA LEU A 50 2.45 17.84 -15.04
C LEU A 50 1.78 17.94 -13.67
N TYR A 51 2.51 17.63 -12.60
CA TYR A 51 1.99 17.79 -11.24
C TYR A 51 1.49 19.22 -11.00
N ARG A 52 2.30 20.23 -11.32
CA ARG A 52 1.95 21.63 -11.07
C ARG A 52 0.66 22.08 -11.75
N ARG A 53 0.37 21.57 -12.96
CA ARG A 53 -0.84 21.92 -13.72
C ARG A 53 -2.11 21.23 -13.23
N HIS A 54 -1.96 20.11 -12.52
CA HIS A 54 -3.06 19.29 -12.03
C HIS A 54 -3.01 19.15 -10.51
N ALA A 55 -2.36 20.07 -9.81
CA ALA A 55 -2.08 19.94 -8.38
C ALA A 55 -3.38 19.90 -7.54
N ASP A 56 -4.45 20.51 -8.05
CA ASP A 56 -5.80 20.49 -7.50
C ASP A 56 -6.47 19.10 -7.53
N GLU A 57 -6.05 18.21 -8.45
CA GLU A 57 -6.53 16.82 -8.52
C GLU A 57 -5.85 15.91 -7.48
N PHE A 58 -4.78 16.36 -6.82
CA PHE A 58 -4.06 15.59 -5.80
C PHE A 58 -4.60 15.87 -4.40
N ARG A 59 -5.04 14.81 -3.72
CA ARG A 59 -5.36 14.88 -2.28
C ARG A 59 -4.08 15.04 -1.44
N SER A 60 -4.24 15.56 -0.22
CA SER A 60 -3.14 15.80 0.72
C SER A 60 -2.35 14.55 1.09
N ASP A 61 -2.95 13.36 1.01
CA ASP A 61 -2.32 12.05 1.26
C ASP A 61 -1.71 11.43 -0.02
N MET A 62 -1.73 12.14 -1.15
CA MET A 62 -1.14 11.66 -2.40
C MET A 62 0.27 12.21 -2.63
N THR A 63 0.64 13.29 -1.97
CA THR A 63 1.96 13.91 -2.10
C THR A 63 2.38 14.65 -0.85
N ALA A 64 3.68 14.64 -0.55
CA ALA A 64 4.27 15.39 0.55
C ALA A 64 5.66 15.92 0.14
N LEU A 65 6.14 16.94 0.85
CA LEU A 65 7.55 17.34 0.84
C LEU A 65 8.23 16.71 2.05
N VAL A 66 9.35 16.04 1.83
CA VAL A 66 10.18 15.45 2.88
C VAL A 66 11.61 15.95 2.78
N LYS A 67 12.26 16.18 3.92
CA LYS A 67 13.68 16.55 3.96
C LYS A 67 14.52 15.29 3.77
N MET A 68 15.36 15.29 2.75
CA MET A 68 16.23 14.17 2.41
C MET A 68 17.64 14.65 2.12
N GLN A 69 18.64 13.83 2.48
CA GLN A 69 20.01 14.05 2.09
C GLN A 69 20.17 13.69 0.61
N THR A 70 20.49 14.65 -0.23
CA THR A 70 20.81 14.45 -1.65
C THR A 70 22.28 14.78 -1.91
N ALA A 71 22.75 14.55 -3.14
CA ALA A 71 24.10 14.96 -3.54
C ALA A 71 24.36 16.46 -3.38
N GLY A 72 23.30 17.28 -3.38
CA GLY A 72 23.36 18.74 -3.14
C GLY A 72 23.11 19.14 -1.68
N GLY A 73 23.17 18.20 -0.74
CA GLY A 73 22.90 18.45 0.68
C GLY A 73 21.46 18.15 1.09
N LEU A 74 21.05 18.69 2.24
CA LEU A 74 19.69 18.49 2.76
C LEU A 74 18.69 19.31 1.94
N GLN A 75 17.78 18.64 1.25
CA GLN A 75 16.81 19.27 0.34
C GLN A 75 15.40 18.76 0.59
N GLU A 76 14.40 19.59 0.27
CA GLU A 76 13.01 19.18 0.27
C GLU A 76 12.67 18.47 -1.04
N VAL A 77 12.41 17.17 -0.94
CA VAL A 77 12.07 16.31 -2.07
C VAL A 77 10.59 16.02 -2.04
N ARG A 78 9.91 16.21 -3.18
CA ARG A 78 8.51 15.85 -3.33
C ARG A 78 8.37 14.35 -3.58
N ILE A 79 7.55 13.72 -2.76
CA ILE A 79 7.22 12.30 -2.83
C ILE A 79 5.73 12.12 -3.17
N PHE A 80 5.39 10.97 -3.74
CA PHE A 80 4.03 10.60 -4.12
C PHE A 80 3.68 9.21 -3.63
N SER A 81 2.47 9.04 -3.09
CA SER A 81 1.94 7.70 -2.83
C SER A 81 1.64 6.98 -4.15
N LEU A 82 1.38 5.68 -4.11
CA LEU A 82 1.04 4.91 -5.32
C LEU A 82 -0.20 5.47 -6.04
N ARG A 83 -1.18 6.04 -5.31
CA ARG A 83 -2.32 6.75 -5.93
C ARG A 83 -1.87 8.02 -6.66
N GLY A 84 -0.97 8.80 -6.07
CA GLY A 84 -0.37 9.96 -6.74
C GLY A 84 0.45 9.55 -7.98
N CYS A 85 1.18 8.44 -7.90
CA CYS A 85 1.90 7.87 -9.04
C CYS A 85 0.95 7.51 -10.19
N HIS A 86 -0.19 6.89 -9.88
CA HIS A 86 -1.22 6.59 -10.86
C HIS A 86 -1.75 7.85 -11.57
N LEU A 87 -2.04 8.93 -10.82
CA LEU A 87 -2.45 10.21 -11.41
C LEU A 87 -1.38 10.82 -12.33
N LEU A 88 -0.10 10.84 -11.90
CA LEU A 88 0.99 11.31 -12.76
C LEU A 88 1.07 10.49 -14.06
N GLY A 89 0.88 9.17 -13.96
CA GLY A 89 0.78 8.28 -15.12
C GLY A 89 -0.41 8.61 -16.04
N MET A 90 -1.54 9.09 -15.50
CA MET A 90 -2.69 9.54 -16.29
C MET A 90 -2.35 10.77 -17.12
N PHE A 91 -1.69 11.76 -16.51
CA PHE A 91 -1.35 13.02 -17.20
C PHE A 91 -0.19 12.88 -18.20
N ALA A 92 0.75 11.95 -17.98
CA ALA A 92 1.91 11.77 -18.85
C ALA A 92 1.57 11.27 -20.27
N ARG A 93 0.44 10.58 -20.45
CA ARG A 93 -0.12 10.12 -21.75
C ARG A 93 0.84 9.38 -22.69
N THR A 94 1.88 8.70 -22.20
CA THR A 94 2.79 7.84 -22.99
C THR A 94 2.40 6.37 -22.93
N ALA A 95 2.90 5.53 -23.86
CA ALA A 95 2.68 4.08 -23.80
C ALA A 95 3.27 3.46 -22.53
N VAL A 96 4.44 3.94 -22.08
CA VAL A 96 5.05 3.53 -20.81
C VAL A 96 4.18 3.95 -19.63
N ALA A 97 3.62 5.17 -19.65
CA ALA A 97 2.72 5.64 -18.63
C ALA A 97 1.44 4.79 -18.54
N LYS A 98 0.91 4.27 -19.66
CA LYS A 98 -0.23 3.33 -19.64
C LYS A 98 0.09 2.08 -18.80
N LYS A 99 1.27 1.48 -19.00
CA LYS A 99 1.73 0.32 -18.22
C LYS A 99 1.97 0.70 -16.76
N PHE A 100 2.56 1.86 -16.51
CA PHE A 100 2.85 2.37 -15.17
C PHE A 100 1.58 2.57 -14.33
N ARG A 101 0.48 3.02 -14.95
CA ARG A 101 -0.82 3.17 -14.26
C ARG A 101 -1.40 1.86 -13.77
N VAL A 102 -1.33 0.81 -14.61
CA VAL A 102 -1.79 -0.53 -14.27
C VAL A 102 -0.93 -1.06 -13.12
N TRP A 103 0.38 -1.00 -13.27
CA TRP A 103 1.32 -1.37 -12.23
C TRP A 103 1.06 -0.68 -10.88
N ALA A 104 0.83 0.63 -10.87
CA ALA A 104 0.56 1.36 -9.64
C ALA A 104 -0.71 0.89 -8.93
N LEU A 105 -1.74 0.50 -9.70
CA LEU A 105 -2.98 -0.09 -9.15
C LEU A 105 -2.75 -1.53 -8.66
N ASP A 106 -2.03 -2.34 -9.43
CA ASP A 106 -1.71 -3.71 -9.04
C ASP A 106 -0.97 -3.74 -7.70
N VAL A 107 0.04 -2.87 -7.53
CA VAL A 107 0.78 -2.75 -6.27
C VAL A 107 -0.14 -2.25 -5.14
N LEU A 108 -1.04 -1.31 -5.40
CA LEU A 108 -2.02 -0.86 -4.40
C LEU A 108 -2.94 -2.00 -3.97
N ASP A 109 -3.45 -2.78 -4.91
CA ASP A 109 -4.33 -3.90 -4.65
C ASP A 109 -3.62 -5.01 -3.88
N GLU A 110 -2.35 -5.30 -4.20
CA GLU A 110 -1.52 -6.20 -3.41
C GLU A 110 -1.40 -5.74 -1.95
N HIS A 111 -1.10 -4.46 -1.72
CA HIS A 111 -0.99 -3.92 -0.36
C HIS A 111 -2.33 -3.97 0.39
N LEU A 112 -3.44 -3.67 -0.29
CA LEU A 112 -4.77 -3.72 0.32
C LEU A 112 -5.20 -5.17 0.60
N ASN A 113 -4.92 -6.10 -0.31
CA ASN A 113 -5.32 -7.49 -0.18
C ASN A 113 -4.47 -8.26 0.83
N ALA A 114 -3.19 -7.89 0.98
CA ALA A 114 -2.34 -8.40 2.06
C ALA A 114 -2.94 -8.12 3.45
N GLY A 115 -3.63 -6.99 3.64
CA GLY A 115 -4.35 -6.68 4.87
C GLY A 115 -5.69 -7.42 5.03
N LYS A 116 -6.39 -7.70 3.92
CA LYS A 116 -7.73 -8.31 3.95
C LYS A 116 -7.73 -9.78 4.35
N GLY A 117 -6.71 -10.56 3.97
CA GLY A 117 -6.66 -12.00 4.29
C GLY A 117 -6.78 -12.26 5.79
N TRP A 118 -6.03 -11.51 6.60
CA TRP A 118 -6.06 -11.62 8.05
C TRP A 118 -7.39 -11.19 8.66
N GLN A 119 -7.93 -10.06 8.20
CA GLN A 119 -9.23 -9.56 8.67
C GLN A 119 -10.35 -10.54 8.36
N GLN A 120 -10.33 -11.17 7.17
CA GLN A 120 -11.32 -12.18 6.79
C GLN A 120 -11.23 -13.44 7.66
N GLU A 121 -10.04 -13.98 7.88
CA GLU A 121 -9.85 -15.16 8.75
C GLU A 121 -10.22 -14.88 10.20
N PHE A 122 -9.84 -13.71 10.72
CA PHE A 122 -10.22 -13.28 12.05
C PHE A 122 -11.75 -13.14 12.19
N ASN A 123 -12.39 -12.42 11.26
CA ASN A 123 -13.85 -12.22 11.29
C ASN A 123 -14.60 -13.55 11.22
N LYS A 124 -14.12 -14.51 10.42
CA LYS A 124 -14.69 -15.85 10.32
C LYS A 124 -14.57 -16.62 11.64
N ALA A 125 -13.37 -16.64 12.24
CA ALA A 125 -13.15 -17.31 13.52
C ALA A 125 -13.98 -16.69 14.66
N TRP A 126 -14.09 -15.36 14.67
CA TRP A 126 -14.89 -14.63 15.65
C TRP A 126 -16.39 -14.89 15.48
N LEU A 127 -16.89 -14.91 14.24
CA LEU A 127 -18.28 -15.26 13.95
C LEU A 127 -18.61 -16.71 14.37
N GLU A 128 -17.69 -17.65 14.11
CA GLU A 128 -17.83 -19.05 14.54
C GLU A 128 -17.90 -19.15 16.07
N TYR A 129 -16.97 -18.52 16.79
CA TYR A 129 -16.98 -18.48 18.25
C TYR A 129 -18.28 -17.88 18.82
N THR A 130 -18.70 -16.72 18.29
CA THR A 130 -19.90 -16.02 18.79
C THR A 130 -21.19 -16.77 18.47
N SER A 131 -21.30 -17.36 17.29
CA SER A 131 -22.46 -18.17 16.90
C SER A 131 -22.55 -19.46 17.73
N GLU A 132 -21.45 -20.18 17.95
CA GLU A 132 -21.45 -21.38 18.80
C GLU A 132 -21.81 -21.03 20.26
N LYS A 133 -21.25 -19.94 20.80
CA LYS A 133 -21.58 -19.46 22.13
C LYS A 133 -23.05 -19.08 22.26
N ALA A 134 -23.62 -18.42 21.24
CA ALA A 134 -25.03 -18.05 21.21
C ALA A 134 -25.94 -19.29 21.18
N VAL A 135 -25.64 -20.27 20.31
CA VAL A 135 -26.39 -21.54 20.23
C VAL A 135 -26.32 -22.32 21.53
N ALA A 136 -25.15 -22.38 22.15
CA ALA A 136 -24.96 -23.05 23.44
C ALA A 136 -25.80 -22.43 24.56
N SER A 137 -26.01 -21.11 24.53
CA SER A 137 -26.82 -20.39 25.50
C SER A 137 -28.33 -20.67 25.38
N LEU A 138 -28.79 -21.25 24.26
CA LEU A 138 -30.23 -21.52 24.04
C LEU A 138 -30.73 -22.78 24.74
N CYS A 139 -29.86 -23.73 25.09
CA CYS A 139 -30.28 -24.95 25.79
C CYS A 139 -29.15 -25.60 26.63
N GLY A 140 -29.52 -26.29 27.71
CA GLY A 140 -28.55 -26.92 28.63
C GLY A 140 -27.64 -27.98 27.99
N ARG A 141 -28.14 -28.72 26.97
CA ARG A 141 -27.29 -29.65 26.19
C ARG A 141 -26.21 -28.91 25.39
N GLY A 142 -26.52 -27.70 24.92
CA GLY A 142 -25.59 -26.81 24.23
C GLY A 142 -24.45 -26.33 25.12
N LEU A 143 -24.72 -25.96 26.37
CA LEU A 143 -23.70 -25.56 27.35
C LEU A 143 -22.64 -26.65 27.59
N ASN A 144 -23.06 -27.91 27.62
CA ASN A 144 -22.13 -29.02 27.87
C ASN A 144 -21.24 -29.30 26.64
N GLN A 145 -21.78 -29.21 25.42
CA GLN A 145 -21.02 -29.31 24.17
C GLN A 145 -20.04 -28.13 24.01
N TRP A 146 -20.48 -26.92 24.36
CA TRP A 146 -19.65 -25.72 24.34
C TRP A 146 -18.41 -25.84 25.22
N ARG A 147 -18.53 -26.48 26.39
CA ARG A 147 -17.40 -26.68 27.30
C ARG A 147 -16.22 -27.42 26.64
N LEU A 148 -16.50 -28.30 25.67
CA LEU A 148 -15.49 -29.02 24.89
C LEU A 148 -14.95 -28.20 23.70
N ARG A 149 -15.79 -27.38 23.06
CA ARG A 149 -15.45 -26.62 21.85
C ARG A 149 -14.88 -25.21 22.10
N LYS A 150 -15.14 -24.63 23.27
CA LYS A 150 -14.73 -23.26 23.64
C LYS A 150 -13.23 -23.04 23.49
N SER A 151 -12.43 -23.92 24.09
CA SER A 151 -10.98 -23.71 24.23
C SER A 151 -10.26 -23.64 22.87
N PRO A 152 -10.48 -24.56 21.91
CA PRO A 152 -9.90 -24.43 20.56
C PRO A 152 -10.34 -23.18 19.80
N LEU A 153 -11.62 -22.79 19.88
CA LEU A 153 -12.14 -21.61 19.18
C LEU A 153 -11.58 -20.30 19.76
N GLU A 154 -11.51 -20.22 21.08
CA GLU A 154 -10.94 -19.07 21.80
C GLU A 154 -9.44 -18.92 21.49
N GLN A 155 -8.68 -20.02 21.54
CA GLN A 155 -7.26 -20.03 21.15
C GLN A 155 -7.04 -19.60 19.70
N ARG A 156 -7.91 -20.02 18.77
CA ARG A 156 -7.84 -19.61 17.37
C ARG A 156 -8.09 -18.11 17.21
N VAL A 157 -9.10 -17.55 17.90
CA VAL A 157 -9.39 -16.12 17.87
C VAL A 157 -8.25 -15.31 18.48
N GLU A 158 -7.71 -15.71 19.63
CA GLU A 158 -6.59 -15.06 20.29
C GLU A 158 -5.31 -15.11 19.45
N HIS A 159 -5.03 -16.25 18.84
CA HIS A 159 -3.88 -16.41 17.95
C HIS A 159 -3.96 -15.44 16.75
N LEU A 160 -5.11 -15.40 16.08
CA LEU A 160 -5.35 -14.49 14.95
C LEU A 160 -5.31 -13.01 15.37
N ALA A 161 -5.83 -12.67 16.56
CA ALA A 161 -5.75 -11.32 17.11
C ALA A 161 -4.29 -10.89 17.36
N SER A 162 -3.48 -11.77 17.92
CA SER A 162 -2.06 -11.50 18.18
C SER A 162 -1.26 -11.28 16.89
N GLN A 163 -1.56 -12.04 15.84
CA GLN A 163 -0.95 -11.87 14.51
C GLN A 163 -1.33 -10.52 13.88
N ALA A 164 -2.58 -10.08 14.06
CA ALA A 164 -3.04 -8.80 13.52
C ALA A 164 -2.37 -7.59 14.20
N GLN A 165 -2.07 -7.68 15.49
CA GLN A 165 -1.45 -6.60 16.26
C GLN A 165 0.03 -6.37 15.89
N VAL A 166 0.73 -7.40 15.39
CA VAL A 166 2.10 -7.30 14.87
C VAL A 166 2.17 -6.65 13.48
N ALA A 167 1.07 -6.65 12.72
CA ALA A 167 1.01 -6.15 11.35
C ALA A 167 0.63 -4.65 11.23
N LEU A 168 0.18 -4.01 12.31
CA LEU A 168 -0.10 -2.57 12.33
C LEU A 168 1.15 -1.82 12.83
N PRO A 169 1.81 -0.99 12.01
CA PRO A 169 2.81 -0.08 12.53
C PRO A 169 2.09 0.93 13.44
N LEU A 170 2.55 1.02 14.69
CA LEU A 170 2.14 2.06 15.65
C LEU A 170 2.48 3.46 15.14
#